data_AF-A0A098G3W8-F1
#
_entry.id   AF-A0A098G3W8-F1
#
_cell.length_a   1.000
_cell.length_b   1.000
_cell.length_c   1.000
_cell.angle_alpha   90.00
_cell.angle_beta   90.00
_cell.angle_gamma   90.00
#
_symmetry.space_group_name_H-M   'P 1'
#
loop_
_entity.id
_entity.type
_entity.pdbx_description
1 polymer ?
#
loop_
_entity_poly.entity_id
_entity_poly.type
_entity_poly.pdbx_seq_one_letter_code
_entity_poly.pdbx_strand_id
1 'polypeptide(L)'
;MSAVMQEVAQGNEALSHQVISAVKGYLTTVGNKDANLNLYQLIVEEVEAPLFRTVMELTRYNQSKAARVLGVSRGTLRTKLKRYFDDEFIGTRDF
;
A
#
# COMPACT_ATOMS: atom_id res chain seq x y z
N MET A 1 10.39 25.12 -8.46
CA MET A 1 10.07 23.73 -8.04
C MET A 1 9.94 23.77 -6.53
N SER A 2 8.77 23.41 -5.97
CA SER A 2 8.40 23.70 -4.58
C SER A 2 9.10 22.78 -3.58
N ALA A 3 9.31 23.27 -2.35
CA ALA A 3 9.91 22.51 -1.24
C ALA A 3 9.21 21.16 -0.97
N VAL A 4 7.89 21.10 -1.20
CA VAL A 4 7.08 19.87 -1.09
C VAL A 4 7.58 18.78 -2.04
N MET A 5 7.96 19.12 -3.27
CA MET A 5 8.47 18.10 -4.22
C MET A 5 9.86 17.59 -3.81
N GLN A 6 10.66 18.43 -3.14
CA GLN A 6 11.98 18.05 -2.62
C GLN A 6 11.87 17.15 -1.39
N GLU A 7 10.94 17.41 -0.47
CA GLU A 7 10.66 16.53 0.67
C GLU A 7 10.12 15.16 0.23
N VAL A 8 9.21 15.13 -0.75
CA VAL A 8 8.70 13.88 -1.33
C VAL A 8 9.83 13.08 -2.00
N ALA A 9 10.76 13.75 -2.70
CA ALA A 9 11.90 13.09 -3.35
C ALA A 9 12.87 12.45 -2.34
N GLN A 10 13.20 13.14 -1.24
CA GLN A 10 14.04 12.57 -0.18
C GLN A 10 13.33 11.42 0.56
N GLY A 11 12.01 11.52 0.78
CA GLY A 11 11.22 10.41 1.30
C GLY A 11 11.18 9.20 0.36
N ASN A 12 11.21 9.43 -0.95
CA ASN A 12 11.19 8.36 -1.96
C ASN A 12 12.49 7.55 -1.96
N GLU A 13 13.65 8.21 -1.79
CA GLU A 13 14.94 7.51 -1.61
C GLU A 13 14.94 6.67 -0.32
N ALA A 14 14.37 7.19 0.78
CA ALA A 14 14.29 6.46 2.04
C ALA A 14 13.40 5.20 1.95
N LEU A 15 12.22 5.30 1.33
CA LEU A 15 11.33 4.14 1.16
C LEU A 15 11.96 3.09 0.24
N SER A 16 12.55 3.52 -0.87
CA SER A 16 13.25 2.62 -1.80
C SER A 16 14.37 1.85 -1.09
N HIS A 17 15.17 2.53 -0.26
CA HIS A 17 16.21 1.90 0.55
C HIS A 17 15.65 0.87 1.54
N GLN A 18 14.53 1.18 2.21
CA GLN A 18 13.87 0.24 3.12
C GLN A 18 13.38 -1.01 2.39
N VAL A 19 12.74 -0.85 1.23
CA VAL A 19 12.26 -1.97 0.41
C VAL A 19 13.43 -2.84 -0.05
N ILE A 20 14.53 -2.24 -0.54
CA ILE A 20 15.75 -2.97 -0.93
C ILE A 20 16.31 -3.78 0.24
N SER A 21 16.39 -3.18 1.43
CA SER A 21 16.90 -3.85 2.62
C SER A 21 16.00 -5.03 3.03
N ALA A 22 14.68 -4.83 3.04
CA ALA A 22 13.71 -5.88 3.37
C ALA A 22 13.76 -7.05 2.37
N VAL A 23 13.75 -6.75 1.07
CA VAL A 23 13.84 -7.75 0.01
C VAL A 23 15.14 -8.55 0.10
N LYS A 24 16.28 -7.88 0.29
CA LYS A 24 17.56 -8.57 0.50
C LYS A 24 17.50 -9.51 1.71
N GLY A 25 16.97 -9.04 2.83
CA GLY A 25 16.79 -9.86 4.03
C GLY A 25 15.92 -11.10 3.80
N TYR A 26 14.81 -10.96 3.09
CA TYR A 26 13.96 -12.09 2.70
C TYR A 26 14.72 -13.10 1.84
N LEU A 27 15.42 -12.63 0.80
CA LEU A 27 16.18 -13.48 -0.11
C LEU A 27 17.34 -14.20 0.59
N THR A 28 18.00 -13.58 1.57
CA THR A 28 19.06 -14.23 2.35
C THR A 28 18.51 -15.27 3.32
N THR A 29 17.33 -15.03 3.89
CA THR A 29 16.71 -15.93 4.89
C THR A 29 16.20 -17.22 4.26
N VAL A 30 15.65 -17.13 3.06
CA VAL A 30 15.02 -18.27 2.38
C VAL A 30 16.04 -19.32 1.95
N GLY A 31 17.31 -18.96 1.76
CA GLY A 31 18.43 -19.89 1.53
C GLY A 31 18.39 -20.71 0.23
N ASN A 32 17.23 -20.82 -0.43
CA ASN A 32 17.01 -21.66 -1.59
C ASN A 32 16.44 -20.82 -2.75
N LYS A 33 17.19 -20.73 -3.84
CA LYS A 33 16.91 -19.83 -4.98
C LYS A 33 15.80 -20.33 -5.90
N ASP A 34 15.40 -21.59 -5.75
CA ASP A 34 14.47 -22.28 -6.66
C ASP A 34 13.03 -22.40 -6.12
N ALA A 35 12.75 -21.86 -4.94
CA ALA A 35 11.41 -21.83 -4.38
C ALA A 35 10.59 -20.66 -4.98
N ASN A 36 9.33 -20.92 -5.34
CA ASN A 36 8.40 -19.84 -5.68
C ASN A 36 7.97 -19.10 -4.41
N LEU A 37 8.65 -17.98 -4.12
CA LEU A 37 8.42 -17.18 -2.91
C LEU A 37 7.24 -16.22 -3.01
N ASN A 38 6.60 -16.12 -4.19
CA ASN A 38 5.58 -15.12 -4.48
C ASN A 38 5.93 -13.71 -3.96
N LEU A 39 7.21 -13.33 -4.05
CA LEU A 39 7.76 -12.15 -3.41
C LEU A 39 7.08 -10.86 -3.89
N TYR A 40 6.71 -10.82 -5.17
CA TYR A 40 5.95 -9.70 -5.73
C TYR A 40 4.66 -9.46 -4.93
N GLN A 41 3.86 -10.50 -4.71
CA GLN A 41 2.62 -10.35 -3.98
C GLN A 41 2.86 -9.98 -2.52
N LEU A 42 3.83 -10.63 -1.85
CA LEU A 42 4.19 -10.32 -0.47
C LEU A 42 4.51 -8.82 -0.30
N ILE A 43 5.41 -8.29 -1.13
CA ILE A 43 5.83 -6.88 -1.05
C ILE A 43 4.69 -5.92 -1.41
N VAL A 44 3.90 -6.25 -2.44
CA VAL A 44 2.76 -5.40 -2.83
C VAL A 44 1.73 -5.33 -1.71
N GLU A 45 1.42 -6.44 -1.04
CA GLU A 45 0.46 -6.47 0.06
C GLU A 45 0.96 -5.68 1.28
N GLU A 46 2.23 -5.80 1.63
CA GLU A 46 2.88 -5.05 2.71
C GLU A 46 2.90 -3.53 2.48
N VAL A 47 2.90 -3.08 1.22
CA VAL A 47 2.91 -1.65 0.88
C VAL A 47 1.50 -1.10 0.66
N GLU A 48 0.65 -1.82 -0.08
CA GLU A 48 -0.68 -1.33 -0.45
C GLU A 48 -1.62 -1.23 0.76
N ALA A 49 -1.60 -2.20 1.68
CA ALA A 49 -2.46 -2.18 2.85
C ALA A 49 -2.23 -0.92 3.72
N PRO A 50 -1.02 -0.63 4.25
CA PRO A 50 -0.81 0.56 5.06
C PRO A 50 -1.03 1.87 4.29
N LEU A 51 -0.73 1.90 2.98
CA LEU A 51 -1.06 3.04 2.12
C LEU A 51 -2.57 3.32 2.13
N PHE A 52 -3.39 2.31 1.88
CA PHE A 52 -4.84 2.48 1.83
C PHE A 52 -5.42 2.85 3.19
N ARG A 53 -4.97 2.21 4.28
CA ARG A 53 -5.41 2.55 5.64
C ARG A 53 -5.11 4.02 5.97
N THR A 54 -3.86 4.46 5.74
CA THR A 54 -3.43 5.83 6.03
C THR A 54 -4.26 6.86 5.26
N VAL A 55 -4.55 6.60 3.98
CA VAL A 55 -5.37 7.53 3.18
C VAL A 55 -6.84 7.50 3.60
N MET A 56 -7.37 6.34 3.99
CA MET A 56 -8.73 6.25 4.52
C MET A 56 -8.86 7.07 5.82
N GLU A 57 -7.91 6.95 6.74
CA GLU A 57 -7.86 7.76 7.98
C GLU A 57 -7.74 9.26 7.68
N LEU A 58 -6.79 9.65 6.80
CA LEU A 58 -6.60 11.02 6.35
C LEU A 58 -7.90 11.64 5.79
N THR A 59 -8.67 10.85 5.07
CA THR A 59 -9.92 11.29 4.43
C THR A 59 -11.16 11.08 5.28
N ARG A 60 -11.00 10.74 6.57
CA ARG A 60 -12.10 10.44 7.51
C ARG A 60 -13.06 9.39 6.94
N TYR A 61 -12.49 8.32 6.40
CA TYR A 61 -13.19 7.16 5.84
C TYR A 61 -14.08 7.48 4.61
N ASN A 62 -13.87 8.63 3.96
CA ASN A 62 -14.58 8.98 2.74
C ASN A 62 -13.91 8.37 1.50
N GLN A 63 -14.41 7.22 1.05
CA GLN A 63 -13.85 6.48 -0.10
C GLN A 63 -13.72 7.33 -1.38
N SER A 64 -14.66 8.24 -1.67
CA SER A 64 -14.59 9.08 -2.86
C SER A 64 -13.49 10.14 -2.77
N LYS A 65 -13.17 10.63 -1.57
CA LYS A 65 -12.01 11.49 -1.33
C LYS A 65 -10.72 10.68 -1.38
N ALA A 66 -10.67 9.52 -0.72
CA ALA A 66 -9.52 8.63 -0.72
C ALA A 66 -9.12 8.22 -2.14
N ALA A 67 -10.09 7.82 -2.97
CA ALA A 67 -9.85 7.42 -4.36
C ALA A 67 -9.22 8.57 -5.18
N ARG A 68 -9.66 9.81 -4.95
CA ARG A 68 -9.06 10.99 -5.59
C ARG A 68 -7.64 11.27 -5.10
N VAL A 69 -7.38 11.13 -3.79
CA VAL A 69 -6.04 11.30 -3.20
C VAL A 69 -5.07 10.25 -3.74
N LEU A 70 -5.52 8.99 -3.84
CA LEU A 70 -4.73 7.88 -4.36
C LEU A 70 -4.59 7.89 -5.89
N GLY A 71 -5.39 8.68 -6.61
CA GLY A 71 -5.39 8.69 -8.07
C GLY A 71 -5.95 7.42 -8.71
N VAL A 72 -6.81 6.67 -8.02
CA VAL A 72 -7.43 5.43 -8.51
C VAL A 72 -8.94 5.59 -8.65
N SER A 73 -9.57 4.73 -9.46
CA SER A 73 -11.03 4.70 -9.52
C SER A 73 -11.63 4.26 -8.18
N ARG A 74 -12.83 4.75 -7.84
CA ARG A 74 -13.56 4.29 -6.64
C ARG A 74 -13.80 2.78 -6.65
N GLY A 75 -14.07 2.20 -7.83
CA GLY A 75 -14.26 0.76 -7.99
C GLY A 75 -13.00 -0.02 -7.61
N THR A 76 -11.84 0.43 -8.10
CA THR A 76 -10.53 -0.13 -7.75
C THR A 76 -10.25 -0.02 -6.25
N LEU A 77 -10.45 1.16 -5.66
CA LEU A 77 -10.25 1.36 -4.22
C LEU A 77 -11.12 0.41 -3.41
N ARG A 78 -12.41 0.27 -3.75
CA ARG A 78 -13.32 -0.63 -3.04
C ARG A 78 -12.87 -2.08 -3.11
N THR A 79 -12.46 -2.56 -4.28
CA THR A 79 -11.95 -3.94 -4.43
C THR A 79 -10.70 -4.17 -3.60
N LYS A 80 -9.79 -3.19 -3.57
CA LYS A 80 -8.55 -3.26 -2.78
C LYS A 80 -8.85 -3.22 -1.27
N LEU A 81 -9.71 -2.32 -0.81
CA LEU A 81 -10.13 -2.25 0.58
C LEU A 81 -10.77 -3.57 1.03
N LYS A 82 -11.61 -4.19 0.19
CA LYS A 82 -12.21 -5.49 0.50
C LYS A 82 -11.16 -6.59 0.66
N ARG A 83 -10.13 -6.60 -0.20
CA ARG A 83 -9.06 -7.59 -0.17
C ARG A 83 -8.23 -7.51 1.11
N TYR A 84 -7.97 -6.30 1.60
CA TYR A 84 -7.03 -6.09 2.71
C TYR A 84 -7.70 -5.96 4.08
N PHE A 85 -8.97 -5.56 4.12
CA PHE A 85 -9.65 -5.17 5.36
C PHE A 85 -11.10 -5.68 5.45
N ASP A 86 -11.46 -6.63 4.58
CA ASP A 86 -12.83 -7.17 4.48
C ASP A 86 -13.87 -6.03 4.40
N ASP A 87 -14.79 -5.96 5.35
CA ASP A 87 -15.88 -4.99 5.37
C ASP A 87 -15.60 -3.76 6.27
N GLU A 88 -14.41 -3.64 6.89
CA GLU A 88 -14.05 -2.52 7.80
C GLU A 88 -14.33 -1.15 7.17
N PHE A 89 -14.01 -1.00 5.89
CA PHE A 89 -14.13 0.26 5.16
C PHE A 89 -15.33 0.30 4.20
N ILE A 90 -16.03 -0.81 4.04
CA ILE A 90 -17.13 -0.97 3.08
C ILE A 90 -18.39 -1.10 3.92
N GLY A 91 -18.85 0.04 4.46
CA GLY A 91 -19.99 0.08 5.37
C GLY A 91 -21.07 -0.91 4.97
N THR A 92 -21.30 -1.92 5.81
CA THR A 92 -22.37 -2.87 5.64
C THR A 92 -23.66 -2.08 5.73
N ARG A 93 -24.40 -2.00 4.62
CA ARG A 93 -25.83 -1.75 4.73
C ARG A 93 -26.40 -3.02 5.32
N ASP A 94 -26.43 -3.09 6.65
CA ASP A 94 -27.29 -4.04 7.34
C ASP A 94 -28.71 -3.71 6.86
N PHE A 95 -29.33 -4.68 6.19
CA PHE A 95 -30.72 -4.63 5.76
C PHE A 95 -31.64 -4.82 6.95
#